data_AF-A0A5T2FUT9-F1
#
_entry.id   AF-A0A5T2FUT9-F1
#
_cell.length_a   1.000
_cell.length_b   1.000
_cell.length_c   1.000
_cell.angle_alpha   90.00
_cell.angle_beta   90.00
_cell.angle_gamma   90.00
#
_symmetry.space_group_name_H-M   'P 1'
#
loop_
_entity.id
_entity.type
_entity.pdbx_description
1 polymer ?
#
loop_
_entity_poly.entity_id
_entity_poly.type
_entity_poly.pdbx_seq_one_letter_code
_entity_poly.pdbx_strand_id
1 'polypeptide(L)'
;MALFALMDSNVATKILRIELDSNASSMINTIFNDQKLHFESHHSTVINFYAGYTPSYSECFKLSNFNESAALIDAVTRNTAIPVWDPKVIDVNHIKALFVGIASPQNNNLIAIQTFNKKQILDTSKSFVMKLIGSANTFSKADNVGFNLDDKLVAIINGSDIFFRSFFKLRSIFDMSNYFAEATDQEVNDFAMHSVFEVPLGFKLDTVADT
;
A
#
# COMPACT_ATOMS: atom_id res chain seq x y z
N MET A 1 8.66 4.60 -16.08
CA MET A 1 8.46 4.57 -14.62
C MET A 1 8.70 3.14 -14.16
N ALA A 2 9.39 2.92 -13.05
CA ALA A 2 9.64 1.56 -12.55
C ALA A 2 8.48 1.10 -11.64
N LEU A 3 8.12 -0.18 -11.74
CA LEU A 3 7.13 -0.84 -10.90
C LEU A 3 7.84 -1.76 -9.90
N PHE A 4 7.37 -1.76 -8.66
CA PHE A 4 7.94 -2.56 -7.59
C PHE A 4 6.86 -3.38 -6.90
N ALA A 5 7.24 -4.58 -6.47
CA ALA A 5 6.48 -5.46 -5.61
C ALA A 5 6.98 -5.34 -4.18
N LEU A 6 6.06 -5.19 -3.23
CA LEU A 6 6.32 -5.39 -1.81
C LEU A 6 5.93 -6.83 -1.44
N MET A 7 6.88 -7.59 -0.92
CA MET A 7 6.73 -9.01 -0.60
C MET A 7 6.23 -9.20 0.83
N ASP A 8 5.57 -10.33 1.09
CA ASP A 8 5.25 -10.77 2.45
C ASP A 8 6.52 -11.17 3.24
N SER A 9 6.33 -11.44 4.54
CA SER A 9 7.41 -11.83 5.45
C SER A 9 7.95 -13.24 5.22
N ASN A 10 7.36 -14.04 4.31
CA ASN A 10 7.84 -15.38 3.98
C ASN A 10 8.97 -15.34 2.95
N VAL A 11 9.21 -14.18 2.33
CA VAL A 11 10.29 -13.96 1.37
C VAL A 11 11.36 -13.08 2.01
N ALA A 12 12.62 -13.49 1.93
CA ALA A 12 13.73 -12.74 2.54
C ALA A 12 13.91 -11.33 1.92
N THR A 13 13.64 -11.20 0.62
CA THR A 13 13.72 -9.93 -0.10
C THR A 13 12.38 -9.21 -0.08
N LYS A 14 12.31 -8.11 0.68
CA LYS A 14 11.06 -7.34 0.88
C LYS A 14 10.60 -6.55 -0.35
N ILE A 15 11.52 -6.06 -1.17
CA ILE A 15 11.21 -5.22 -2.34
C ILE A 15 11.88 -5.81 -3.58
N LEU A 16 11.09 -6.05 -4.62
CA LEU A 16 11.56 -6.52 -5.92
C LEU A 16 11.08 -5.58 -7.03
N ARG A 17 11.88 -5.39 -8.06
CA ARG A 17 11.51 -4.62 -9.25
C ARG A 17 10.83 -5.53 -10.27
N ILE A 18 9.70 -5.10 -10.81
CA ILE A 18 9.02 -5.80 -11.91
C ILE A 18 9.51 -5.19 -13.21
N GLU A 19 10.05 -6.02 -14.10
CA GLU A 19 10.47 -5.57 -15.43
C GLU A 19 9.27 -5.37 -16.34
N LEU A 20 9.30 -4.23 -17.03
CA LEU A 20 8.25 -3.79 -17.93
C LEU A 20 8.88 -3.38 -19.25
N ASP A 21 8.21 -3.68 -20.36
CA ASP A 21 8.52 -3.05 -21.63
C ASP A 21 8.04 -1.57 -21.64
N SER A 22 8.34 -0.86 -22.73
CA SER A 22 7.97 0.56 -22.87
C SER A 22 6.45 0.80 -22.82
N ASN A 23 5.65 -0.11 -23.40
CA ASN A 23 4.20 0.04 -23.49
C ASN A 23 3.56 -0.18 -22.12
N ALA A 24 3.97 -1.25 -21.43
CA ALA A 24 3.55 -1.54 -20.07
C ALA A 24 3.97 -0.41 -19.12
N SER A 25 5.22 0.08 -19.19
CA SER A 25 5.66 1.23 -18.39
C SER A 25 4.82 2.49 -18.63
N SER A 26 4.43 2.77 -19.88
CA SER A 26 3.53 3.90 -20.18
C SER A 26 2.13 3.70 -19.61
N MET A 27 1.59 2.48 -19.71
CA MET A 27 0.29 2.13 -19.13
C MET A 27 0.29 2.27 -17.60
N ILE A 28 1.30 1.73 -16.91
CA ILE A 28 1.46 1.90 -15.45
C ILE A 28 1.51 3.40 -15.11
N ASN A 29 2.25 4.20 -15.88
CA ASN A 29 2.35 5.63 -15.65
C ASN A 29 0.99 6.32 -15.72
N THR A 30 0.19 6.04 -16.74
CA THR A 30 -1.16 6.61 -16.83
C THR A 30 -2.03 6.16 -15.66
N ILE A 31 -2.10 4.85 -15.39
CA ILE A 31 -2.98 4.29 -14.35
C ILE A 31 -2.66 4.90 -12.97
N PHE A 32 -1.40 4.89 -12.55
CA PHE A 32 -1.05 5.40 -11.22
C PHE A 32 -1.22 6.92 -11.09
N ASN A 33 -0.99 7.69 -12.17
CA ASN A 33 -1.26 9.13 -12.15
C ASN A 33 -2.76 9.42 -12.06
N ASP A 34 -3.59 8.71 -12.81
CA ASP A 34 -5.05 8.86 -12.76
C ASP A 34 -5.59 8.48 -11.38
N GLN A 35 -5.10 7.39 -10.80
CA GLN A 35 -5.49 6.97 -9.45
C GLN A 35 -5.01 7.97 -8.38
N LYS A 36 -3.82 8.56 -8.52
CA LYS A 36 -3.35 9.64 -7.64
C LYS A 36 -4.29 10.85 -7.74
N LEU A 37 -4.58 11.32 -8.95
CA LEU A 37 -5.48 12.45 -9.16
C LEU A 37 -6.87 12.18 -8.57
N HIS A 38 -7.39 10.96 -8.74
CA HIS A 38 -8.63 10.54 -8.10
C HIS A 38 -8.53 10.61 -6.57
N PHE A 39 -7.46 10.07 -5.97
CA PHE A 39 -7.24 10.09 -4.53
C PHE A 39 -7.19 11.53 -3.99
N GLU A 40 -6.42 12.41 -4.62
CA GLU A 40 -6.25 13.80 -4.17
C GLU A 40 -7.52 14.64 -4.36
N SER A 41 -8.28 14.42 -5.44
CA SER A 41 -9.52 15.16 -5.70
C SER A 41 -10.69 14.72 -4.84
N HIS A 42 -10.77 13.43 -4.48
CA HIS A 42 -11.89 12.87 -3.73
C HIS A 42 -11.59 12.68 -2.24
N HIS A 43 -10.34 12.81 -1.79
CA HIS A 43 -9.92 12.67 -0.39
C HIS A 43 -9.09 13.87 0.09
N SER A 44 -9.52 15.07 -0.27
CA SER A 44 -8.77 16.32 -0.08
C SER A 44 -8.67 16.78 1.38
N THR A 45 -9.57 16.34 2.26
CA THR A 45 -9.53 16.68 3.69
C THR A 45 -8.59 15.73 4.42
N VAL A 46 -7.42 16.23 4.79
CA VAL A 46 -6.43 15.45 5.54
C VAL A 46 -6.68 15.58 7.03
N ILE A 47 -6.77 14.46 7.73
CA ILE A 47 -6.86 14.38 9.20
C ILE A 47 -5.75 13.49 9.74
N ASN A 48 -5.28 13.74 10.97
CA ASN A 48 -4.30 12.86 11.59
C ASN A 48 -4.89 11.48 11.86
N PHE A 49 -4.09 10.43 11.69
CA PHE A 49 -4.51 9.08 11.98
C PHE A 49 -4.86 8.91 13.47
N TYR A 50 -6.02 8.30 13.71
CA TYR A 50 -6.51 7.92 15.02
C TYR A 50 -7.21 6.56 14.91
N ALA A 51 -6.81 5.61 15.77
CA ALA A 51 -7.38 4.28 15.79
C ALA A 51 -8.84 4.33 16.28
N GLY A 52 -9.78 3.93 15.41
CA GLY A 52 -11.22 3.90 15.72
C GLY A 52 -12.06 4.91 14.93
N TYR A 53 -11.44 5.85 14.22
CA TYR A 53 -12.17 6.71 13.28
C TYR A 53 -12.25 6.06 11.89
N THR A 54 -13.37 6.27 11.20
CA THR A 54 -13.53 5.89 9.79
C THR A 54 -13.71 7.18 8.97
N PRO A 55 -12.77 7.52 8.07
CA PRO A 55 -12.85 8.73 7.27
C PRO A 55 -14.13 8.78 6.43
N SER A 56 -14.75 9.96 6.37
CA SER A 56 -15.81 10.26 5.40
C SER A 56 -15.25 10.24 3.98
N TYR A 57 -16.13 10.34 2.96
CA TYR A 57 -15.70 10.20 1.57
C TYR A 57 -14.60 11.18 1.19
N SER A 58 -14.71 12.44 1.58
CA SER A 58 -13.75 13.52 1.31
C SER A 58 -12.49 13.48 2.18
N GLU A 59 -12.41 12.59 3.17
CA GLU A 59 -11.31 12.55 4.13
C GLU A 59 -10.31 11.43 3.85
N CYS A 60 -9.05 11.71 4.14
CA CYS A 60 -8.00 10.70 4.31
C CYS A 60 -7.20 10.94 5.59
N PHE A 61 -6.64 9.86 6.12
CA PHE A 61 -5.68 9.93 7.20
C PHE A 61 -4.31 10.34 6.73
N LYS A 62 -3.58 11.03 7.61
CA LYS A 62 -2.15 11.26 7.57
C LYS A 62 -1.52 10.60 8.79
N LEU A 63 -0.48 9.82 8.57
CA LEU A 63 0.41 9.32 9.61
C LEU A 63 1.81 9.83 9.33
N SER A 64 2.37 10.55 10.30
CA SER A 64 3.74 11.08 10.22
C SER A 64 4.77 10.09 10.72
N ASN A 65 6.02 10.26 10.27
CA ASN A 65 7.16 9.41 10.64
C ASN A 65 6.91 7.93 10.32
N PHE A 66 6.36 7.68 9.12
CA PHE A 66 6.17 6.34 8.61
C PHE A 66 7.52 5.68 8.31
N ASN A 67 7.80 4.58 9.02
CA ASN A 67 9.10 3.93 9.13
C ASN A 67 9.52 3.28 7.79
N GLU A 68 8.55 2.77 7.03
CA GLU A 68 8.83 2.11 5.76
C GLU A 68 9.12 3.10 4.62
N SER A 69 8.78 4.39 4.78
CA SER A 69 8.95 5.40 3.71
C SER A 69 10.36 5.42 3.14
N ALA A 70 11.38 5.36 4.00
CA ALA A 70 12.77 5.46 3.58
C ALA A 70 13.16 4.31 2.62
N ALA A 71 12.76 3.07 2.93
CA ALA A 71 13.08 1.91 2.11
C ALA A 71 12.37 1.97 0.74
N LEU A 72 11.12 2.43 0.70
CA LEU A 72 10.37 2.55 -0.55
C LEU A 72 10.91 3.70 -1.43
N ILE A 73 11.26 4.86 -0.83
CA ILE A 73 11.86 5.99 -1.54
C ILE A 73 13.22 5.61 -2.11
N ASP A 74 14.02 4.90 -1.32
CA ASP A 74 15.32 4.40 -1.75
C ASP A 74 15.21 3.44 -2.94
N ALA A 75 14.25 2.52 -2.91
CA ALA A 75 14.00 1.58 -4.00
C ALA A 75 13.62 2.27 -5.31
N VAL A 76 12.79 3.31 -5.24
CA VAL A 76 12.42 4.12 -6.42
C VAL A 76 13.62 4.91 -6.95
N THR A 77 14.39 5.53 -6.04
CA THR A 77 15.51 6.41 -6.39
C THR A 77 16.69 5.63 -6.97
N ARG A 78 17.03 4.48 -6.36
CA ARG A 78 18.13 3.59 -6.77
C ARG A 78 17.61 2.32 -7.44
N ASN A 79 16.65 2.47 -8.34
CA ASN A 79 15.90 1.35 -8.93
C ASN A 79 16.77 0.26 -9.61
N THR A 80 17.94 0.61 -10.14
CA THR A 80 18.86 -0.34 -10.79
C THR A 80 19.55 -1.28 -9.80
N ALA A 81 19.62 -0.91 -8.52
CA ALA A 81 20.16 -1.74 -7.45
C ALA A 81 19.12 -2.74 -6.89
N ILE A 82 17.84 -2.57 -7.24
CA ILE A 82 16.77 -3.44 -6.75
C ILE A 82 16.70 -4.72 -7.60
N PRO A 83 16.78 -5.91 -6.98
CA PRO A 83 16.69 -7.17 -7.70
C PRO A 83 15.36 -7.32 -8.45
N VAL A 84 15.44 -7.94 -9.62
CA VAL A 84 14.27 -8.18 -10.47
C VAL A 84 13.48 -9.38 -9.94
N TRP A 85 12.16 -9.25 -9.90
CA TRP A 85 11.27 -10.35 -9.55
C TRP A 85 11.26 -11.40 -10.66
N ASP A 86 11.58 -12.65 -10.32
CA ASP A 86 11.43 -13.81 -11.19
C ASP A 86 10.29 -14.71 -10.66
N PRO A 87 9.16 -14.84 -11.39
CA PRO A 87 8.04 -15.69 -10.98
C PRO A 87 8.37 -17.17 -10.87
N LYS A 88 9.50 -17.64 -11.44
CA LYS A 88 9.97 -19.02 -11.31
C LYS A 88 10.70 -19.28 -10.00
N VAL A 89 11.21 -18.23 -9.37
CA VAL A 89 11.96 -18.30 -8.10
C VAL A 89 11.07 -17.94 -6.93
N ILE A 90 10.25 -16.89 -7.08
CA ILE A 90 9.36 -16.42 -6.02
C ILE A 90 7.94 -16.33 -6.58
N ASP A 91 7.04 -17.13 -6.01
CA ASP A 91 5.63 -17.18 -6.42
C ASP A 91 4.97 -15.79 -6.27
N VAL A 92 4.19 -15.41 -7.29
CA VAL A 92 3.40 -14.16 -7.34
C VAL A 92 2.47 -13.99 -6.13
N ASN A 93 2.06 -15.10 -5.49
CA ASN A 93 1.22 -15.10 -4.30
C ASN A 93 1.87 -14.42 -3.08
N HIS A 94 3.19 -14.22 -3.09
CA HIS A 94 3.91 -13.50 -2.03
C HIS A 94 3.89 -11.98 -2.19
N ILE A 95 3.42 -11.46 -3.34
CA ILE A 95 3.27 -10.01 -3.52
C ILE A 95 2.07 -9.53 -2.69
N LYS A 96 2.29 -8.56 -1.80
CA LYS A 96 1.24 -7.90 -1.01
C LYS A 96 0.73 -6.61 -1.61
N ALA A 97 1.64 -5.89 -2.27
CA ALA A 97 1.36 -4.58 -2.82
C ALA A 97 2.26 -4.29 -4.01
N LEU A 98 1.76 -3.38 -4.86
CA LEU A 98 2.52 -2.80 -5.95
C LEU A 98 2.69 -1.31 -5.68
N PHE A 99 3.88 -0.78 -5.95
CA PHE A 99 4.14 0.63 -5.80
C PHE A 99 5.03 1.20 -6.90
N VAL A 100 4.90 2.51 -7.09
CA VAL A 100 5.66 3.28 -8.08
C VAL A 100 6.07 4.63 -7.48
N GLY A 101 7.19 5.16 -7.94
CA GLY A 101 7.53 6.56 -7.73
C GLY A 101 6.76 7.45 -8.70
N ILE A 102 6.07 8.47 -8.19
CA ILE A 102 5.39 9.46 -9.02
C ILE A 102 6.23 10.72 -9.05
N ALA A 103 6.56 11.18 -10.25
CA ALA A 103 7.24 12.46 -10.42
C ALA A 103 6.29 13.59 -10.01
N SER A 104 6.72 14.44 -9.08
CA SER A 104 6.05 15.71 -8.78
C SER A 104 7.05 16.85 -8.99
N PRO A 105 6.67 17.97 -9.62
CA PRO A 105 7.53 19.13 -9.81
C PRO A 105 8.14 19.67 -8.49
N GLN A 106 7.50 19.36 -7.36
CA GLN A 106 7.85 19.88 -6.04
C GLN A 106 8.54 18.83 -5.16
N ASN A 107 8.39 17.53 -5.46
CA ASN A 107 8.94 16.45 -4.64
C ASN A 107 9.14 15.15 -5.42
N ASN A 108 10.38 14.65 -5.47
CA ASN A 108 10.69 13.35 -6.09
C ASN A 108 10.49 12.15 -5.15
N ASN A 109 10.08 12.37 -3.91
CA ASN A 109 9.87 11.34 -2.89
C ASN A 109 8.39 10.96 -2.73
N LEU A 110 7.63 11.05 -3.82
CA LEU A 110 6.22 10.69 -3.83
C LEU A 110 6.05 9.25 -4.31
N ILE A 111 5.36 8.42 -3.53
CA ILE A 111 5.13 7.01 -3.85
C ILE A 111 3.65 6.74 -3.79
N ALA A 112 3.14 6.08 -4.82
CA ALA A 112 1.77 5.59 -4.84
C ALA A 112 1.75 4.07 -4.70
N ILE A 113 0.85 3.59 -3.85
CA ILE A 113 0.78 2.18 -3.43
C ILE A 113 -0.63 1.67 -3.64
N GLN A 114 -0.74 0.50 -4.26
CA GLN A 114 -1.99 -0.27 -4.37
C GLN A 114 -1.81 -1.66 -3.77
N THR A 115 -2.93 -2.26 -3.35
CA THR A 115 -2.96 -3.66 -2.92
C THR A 115 -2.67 -4.61 -4.07
N PHE A 116 -2.13 -5.77 -3.75
CA PHE A 116 -2.08 -6.91 -4.65
C PHE A 116 -2.72 -8.12 -3.97
N ASN A 117 -3.69 -8.72 -4.64
CA ASN A 117 -4.46 -9.85 -4.14
C ASN A 117 -4.51 -10.98 -5.16
N LYS A 118 -4.74 -12.21 -4.71
CA LYS A 118 -4.81 -13.40 -5.58
C LYS A 118 -5.78 -13.28 -6.75
N LYS A 119 -6.87 -12.52 -6.59
CA LYS A 119 -7.87 -12.28 -7.65
C LYS A 119 -7.31 -11.49 -8.85
N GLN A 120 -6.19 -10.79 -8.67
CA GLN A 120 -5.52 -10.08 -9.74
C GLN A 120 -4.65 -10.99 -10.59
N ILE A 121 -4.28 -12.18 -10.10
CA ILE A 121 -3.47 -13.13 -10.86
C ILE A 121 -4.33 -13.72 -11.99
N LEU A 122 -3.81 -13.68 -13.21
CA LEU A 122 -4.45 -14.32 -14.36
C LEU A 122 -4.14 -15.82 -14.32
N ASP A 123 -5.19 -16.64 -14.31
CA ASP A 123 -5.03 -18.09 -14.47
C ASP A 123 -4.63 -18.39 -15.92
N THR A 124 -3.34 -18.63 -16.11
CA THR A 124 -2.78 -18.95 -17.43
C THR A 124 -2.75 -20.45 -17.73
N SER A 125 -3.12 -21.30 -16.76
CA SER A 125 -3.04 -22.77 -16.90
C SER A 125 -3.93 -23.34 -18.00
N LYS A 126 -5.05 -22.65 -18.30
CA LYS A 126 -6.03 -23.00 -19.35
C LYS A 126 -6.20 -21.89 -20.40
N SER A 127 -5.31 -20.92 -20.41
CA SER A 127 -5.42 -19.75 -21.29
C SER A 127 -4.47 -19.88 -22.48
N PHE A 128 -4.92 -19.37 -23.64
CA PHE A 128 -4.10 -19.20 -24.82
C PHE A 128 -3.82 -17.71 -25.04
N VAL A 129 -2.61 -17.38 -25.46
CA VAL A 129 -2.23 -16.04 -25.88
C VAL A 129 -1.92 -16.04 -27.37
N MET A 130 -2.44 -15.06 -28.09
CA MET A 130 -2.09 -14.86 -29.49
C MET A 130 -0.72 -14.17 -29.54
N LYS A 131 0.25 -14.81 -30.20
CA LYS A 131 1.57 -14.24 -30.46
C LYS A 131 1.73 -14.09 -31.97
N LEU A 132 2.41 -13.01 -32.38
CA LEU A 132 2.83 -12.86 -33.75
C LEU A 132 4.13 -13.65 -33.94
N ILE A 133 4.09 -14.69 -34.78
CA ILE A 133 5.26 -15.50 -35.15
C ILE A 133 5.50 -15.30 -36.64
N GLY A 134 6.52 -14.52 -37.00
CA GLY A 134 6.71 -14.02 -38.37
C GLY A 134 5.56 -13.09 -38.77
N SER A 135 4.79 -13.47 -39.80
CA SER A 135 3.62 -12.72 -40.29
C SER A 135 2.28 -13.35 -39.90
N ALA A 136 2.29 -14.44 -39.12
CA ALA A 136 1.09 -15.20 -38.77
C ALA A 136 0.70 -14.99 -37.30
N ASN A 137 -0.59 -14.83 -37.06
CA ASN A 137 -1.16 -14.86 -35.71
C ASN A 137 -1.33 -16.32 -35.28
N THR A 138 -0.57 -16.73 -34.27
CA THR A 138 -0.61 -18.10 -33.73
C THR A 138 -1.01 -18.07 -32.26
N PHE A 139 -2.02 -18.86 -31.89
CA PHE A 139 -2.36 -19.08 -30.49
C PHE A 139 -1.36 -20.06 -29.87
N SER A 140 -0.71 -19.64 -28.79
CA SER A 140 0.19 -20.46 -27.98
C SER A 140 -0.37 -20.56 -26.57
N LYS A 141 -0.04 -21.65 -25.85
CA LYS A 141 -0.37 -21.76 -24.43
C LYS A 141 0.24 -20.57 -23.67
N ALA A 142 -0.50 -20.03 -22.72
CA ALA A 142 0.00 -19.00 -21.83
C ALA A 142 0.95 -19.64 -20.80
N ASP A 143 2.26 -19.48 -21.02
CA ASP A 143 3.29 -20.07 -20.15
C ASP A 143 3.80 -19.11 -19.06
N ASN A 144 3.39 -17.84 -19.12
CA ASN A 144 3.86 -16.79 -18.21
C ASN A 144 2.78 -16.45 -17.19
N VAL A 145 3.20 -16.06 -15.99
CA VAL A 145 2.31 -15.47 -14.98
C VAL A 145 1.95 -14.05 -15.42
N GLY A 146 0.67 -13.75 -15.46
CA GLY A 146 0.16 -12.39 -15.69
C GLY A 146 -0.68 -11.94 -14.50
N PHE A 147 -0.86 -10.63 -14.34
CA PHE A 147 -1.76 -10.09 -13.34
C PHE A 147 -2.36 -8.75 -13.78
N ASN A 148 -3.50 -8.41 -13.22
CA ASN A 148 -4.15 -7.12 -13.35
C ASN A 148 -3.70 -6.16 -12.23
N LEU A 149 -3.69 -4.86 -12.51
CA LEU A 149 -3.54 -3.85 -11.47
C LEU A 149 -4.86 -3.67 -10.71
N ASP A 150 -4.79 -3.07 -9.52
CA ASP A 150 -5.99 -2.59 -8.83
C ASP A 150 -6.44 -1.28 -9.49
N ASP A 151 -7.67 -0.87 -9.24
CA ASP A 151 -8.23 0.37 -9.79
C ASP A 151 -8.06 1.55 -8.82
N LYS A 152 -7.53 1.30 -7.61
CA LYS A 152 -7.48 2.28 -6.53
C LYS A 152 -6.17 2.20 -5.76
N LEU A 153 -5.64 3.38 -5.40
CA LEU A 153 -4.58 3.47 -4.41
C LEU A 153 -5.10 3.11 -3.02
N VAL A 154 -4.21 2.47 -2.27
CA VAL A 154 -4.36 2.26 -0.83
C VAL A 154 -3.77 3.45 -0.08
N ALA A 155 -2.60 3.91 -0.52
CA ALA A 155 -1.87 4.98 0.13
C ALA A 155 -0.98 5.77 -0.83
N ILE A 156 -0.67 7.00 -0.42
CA ILE A 156 0.36 7.85 -1.01
C ILE A 156 1.38 8.16 0.09
N ILE A 157 2.66 7.96 -0.16
CA ILE A 157 3.75 8.41 0.71
C ILE A 157 4.32 9.70 0.12
N ASN A 158 4.51 10.70 0.96
CA ASN A 158 5.14 11.97 0.62
C ASN A 158 6.24 12.27 1.66
N GLY A 159 7.48 11.91 1.35
CA GLY A 159 8.56 11.96 2.34
C GLY A 159 8.33 10.99 3.49
N SER A 160 8.36 11.45 4.74
CA SER A 160 8.10 10.62 5.92
C SER A 160 6.62 10.47 6.27
N ASP A 161 5.72 11.14 5.56
CA ASP A 161 4.28 11.07 5.80
C ASP A 161 3.62 10.06 4.86
N ILE A 162 2.66 9.29 5.38
CA ILE A 162 1.78 8.42 4.59
C ILE A 162 0.33 8.87 4.71
N PHE A 163 -0.35 8.91 3.56
CA PHE A 163 -1.74 9.31 3.40
C PHE A 163 -2.56 8.12 2.94
N PHE A 164 -3.67 7.81 3.61
CA PHE A 164 -4.47 6.61 3.31
C PHE A 164 -5.90 6.76 3.79
N ARG A 165 -6.84 6.01 3.20
CA ARG A 165 -8.26 6.05 3.60
C ARG A 165 -8.66 4.89 4.51
N SER A 166 -8.13 3.71 4.25
CA SER A 166 -8.53 2.48 4.94
C SER A 166 -7.37 1.91 5.73
N PHE A 167 -7.46 2.02 7.06
CA PHE A 167 -6.51 1.38 7.95
C PHE A 167 -6.45 -0.15 7.73
N PHE A 168 -7.59 -0.79 7.51
CA PHE A 168 -7.67 -2.22 7.23
C PHE A 168 -6.88 -2.61 5.96
N LYS A 169 -6.95 -1.81 4.90
CA LYS A 169 -6.12 -2.07 3.71
C LYS A 169 -4.64 -1.78 3.98
N LEU A 170 -4.33 -0.70 4.69
CA LEU A 170 -2.94 -0.35 5.01
C LEU A 170 -2.24 -1.44 5.82
N ARG A 171 -2.89 -1.95 6.89
CA ARG A 171 -2.33 -3.03 7.73
C ARG A 171 -2.18 -4.39 7.01
N SER A 172 -2.81 -4.57 5.85
CA SER A 172 -2.61 -5.77 5.05
C SER A 172 -1.24 -5.75 4.35
N ILE A 173 -0.74 -4.54 4.07
CA ILE A 173 0.54 -4.28 3.40
C ILE A 173 1.66 -4.14 4.42
N PHE A 174 1.46 -3.30 5.44
CA PHE A 174 2.49 -2.89 6.39
C PHE A 174 2.22 -3.37 7.81
N ASP A 175 3.28 -3.61 8.57
CA ASP A 175 3.17 -3.79 10.01
C ASP A 175 2.94 -2.42 10.66
N MET A 176 1.73 -2.25 11.20
CA MET A 176 1.30 -0.99 11.83
C MET A 176 1.39 -1.02 13.35
N SER A 177 1.94 -2.10 13.94
CA SER A 177 1.94 -2.33 15.39
C SER A 177 2.59 -1.17 16.16
N ASN A 178 3.67 -0.60 15.63
CA ASN A 178 4.40 0.52 16.23
C ASN A 178 3.63 1.86 16.22
N TYR A 179 2.49 1.93 15.53
CA TYR A 179 1.66 3.13 15.41
C TYR A 179 0.39 3.06 16.25
N PHE A 180 0.23 1.98 17.02
CA PHE A 180 -0.75 1.93 18.08
C PHE A 180 -0.08 2.42 19.35
N ALA A 181 -0.46 3.60 19.80
CA ALA A 181 -0.13 4.05 21.14
C ALA A 181 -1.03 3.29 22.12
N GLU A 182 -0.42 2.67 23.13
CA GLU A 182 -1.13 2.29 24.34
C GLU A 182 -1.67 3.56 24.98
N ALA A 183 -2.94 3.56 25.40
CA ALA A 183 -3.48 4.68 26.15
C ALA A 183 -2.67 4.83 27.43
N THR A 184 -2.08 6.00 27.67
CA THR A 184 -1.37 6.25 28.91
C THR A 184 -2.35 6.20 30.09
N ASP A 185 -1.87 5.83 31.28
CA ASP A 185 -2.69 5.85 32.50
C ASP A 185 -3.39 7.21 32.70
N GLN A 186 -2.75 8.29 32.27
CA GLN A 186 -3.31 9.63 32.32
C GLN A 186 -4.51 9.79 31.36
N GLU A 187 -4.39 9.35 30.11
CA GLU A 187 -5.48 9.42 29.13
C GLU A 187 -6.68 8.53 29.55
N VAL A 188 -6.39 7.36 30.13
CA VAL A 188 -7.42 6.47 30.68
C VAL A 188 -8.14 7.13 31.86
N ASN A 189 -7.40 7.79 32.77
CA ASN A 189 -7.98 8.51 33.90
C ASN A 189 -8.76 9.76 33.48
N ASP A 190 -8.24 10.54 32.54
CA ASP A 190 -8.90 11.74 32.01
C ASP A 190 -10.21 11.37 31.29
N PHE A 191 -10.22 10.26 30.55
CA PHE A 191 -11.43 9.70 29.98
C PHE A 191 -12.45 9.29 31.06
N ALA A 192 -12.01 8.58 32.09
CA ALA A 192 -12.87 8.15 33.20
C ALA A 192 -13.48 9.31 34.00
N MET A 193 -12.77 10.44 34.09
CA MET A 193 -13.21 11.65 34.80
C MET A 193 -13.93 12.65 33.91
N HIS A 194 -14.21 12.32 32.65
CA HIS A 194 -14.95 13.21 31.75
C HIS A 194 -16.36 13.48 32.29
N SER A 195 -16.80 14.75 32.26
CA SER A 195 -18.04 15.23 32.90
C SER A 195 -19.34 14.63 32.37
N VAL A 196 -19.27 13.89 31.24
CA VAL A 196 -20.39 13.14 30.65
C VAL A 196 -20.64 11.84 31.41
N PHE A 197 -19.66 11.30 32.11
CA PHE A 197 -19.78 10.08 32.90
C PHE A 197 -20.12 10.40 34.36
N GLU A 198 -21.01 9.62 34.94
CA GLU A 198 -21.20 9.57 36.39
C GLU A 198 -20.41 8.37 36.92
N VAL A 199 -19.31 8.64 37.62
CA VAL A 199 -18.42 7.61 38.18
C VAL A 199 -18.51 7.59 39.70
N PRO A 200 -18.64 6.40 40.34
CA PRO A 200 -18.64 6.28 41.79
C PRO A 200 -17.36 6.85 42.42
N LEU A 201 -17.47 7.34 43.66
CA LEU A 201 -16.32 7.86 44.39
C LEU A 201 -15.24 6.78 44.54
N GLY A 202 -14.02 7.07 44.07
CA GLY A 202 -12.90 6.13 44.10
C GLY A 202 -12.88 5.10 42.96
N PHE A 203 -13.77 5.21 41.96
CA PHE A 203 -13.69 4.43 40.73
C PHE A 203 -12.36 4.71 40.00
N LYS A 204 -11.66 3.65 39.61
CA LYS A 204 -10.47 3.74 38.77
C LYS A 204 -10.58 2.78 37.60
N LEU A 205 -10.51 3.32 36.39
CA LEU A 205 -10.74 2.57 35.15
C LEU A 205 -9.59 1.59 34.84
N ASP A 206 -8.37 1.93 35.27
CA ASP A 206 -7.18 1.09 35.20
C ASP A 206 -7.36 -0.27 35.90
N THR A 207 -8.09 -0.31 37.01
CA THR A 207 -8.35 -1.56 37.76
C THR A 207 -9.33 -2.53 37.09
N VAL A 208 -10.03 -2.09 36.04
CA VAL A 208 -11.05 -2.87 35.33
C VAL A 208 -10.55 -3.37 33.97
N ALA A 209 -9.55 -2.71 33.39
CA ALA A 209 -9.03 -3.00 32.05
C ALA A 209 -8.23 -4.31 31.93
N ASP A 210 -7.80 -4.90 33.05
CA ASP A 210 -6.94 -6.10 33.13
C ASP A 210 -7.70 -7.44 33.37
N THR A 211 -8.98 -7.52 32.96
CA THR A 211 -9.79 -8.77 32.99
C THR A 211 -10.33 -9.13 31.62
#